data_AF-A0A2E2D6M8-F1
#
_entry.id   AF-A0A2E2D6M8-F1
#
_cell.length_a   1.000
_cell.length_b   1.000
_cell.length_c   1.000
_cell.angle_alpha   90.00
_cell.angle_beta   90.00
_cell.angle_gamma   90.00
#
_symmetry.space_group_name_H-M   'P 1'
#
loop_
_entity.id
_entity.type
_entity.pdbx_description
1 polymer ?
#
loop_
_entity_poly.entity_id
_entity_poly.type
_entity_poly.pdbx_seq_one_letter_code
_entity_poly.pdbx_strand_id
1 'polypeptide(L)'
;MKSKILGVITGRYPLGCQAYSIDAETGKIIASHFCSNEVFAKSDLGFTEPSFTRLLNEPHSTEGFNRERRDTYSKLYPNGYTLEWVGNIENVDGLAELFNQNN
;
A
#
# COMPACT_ATOMS: atom_id res chain seq x y z
N MET A 1 11.09 -11.98 -14.78
CA MET A 1 11.20 -11.84 -13.31
C MET A 1 9.87 -11.28 -12.82
N LYS A 2 9.33 -11.72 -11.68
CA LYS A 2 8.13 -11.09 -11.12
C LYS A 2 8.51 -9.76 -10.51
N SER A 3 7.74 -8.71 -10.76
CA SER A 3 7.99 -7.39 -10.15
C SER A 3 7.68 -7.45 -8.65
N LYS A 4 8.38 -6.64 -7.86
CA LYS A 4 8.10 -6.51 -6.42
C LYS A 4 7.45 -5.15 -6.16
N ILE A 5 6.35 -5.18 -5.42
CA ILE A 5 5.63 -4.00 -4.97
C ILE A 5 5.77 -3.92 -3.44
N LEU A 6 6.32 -2.83 -2.95
CA LEU A 6 6.50 -2.56 -1.53
C LEU A 6 5.35 -1.72 -0.99
N GLY A 7 4.83 -2.09 0.16
CA GLY A 7 3.84 -1.34 0.92
C GLY A 7 4.51 -0.62 2.08
N VAL A 8 4.50 0.71 2.06
CA VAL A 8 5.16 1.55 3.07
C VAL A 8 4.17 2.50 3.73
N ILE A 9 4.50 2.94 4.95
CA ILE A 9 3.96 4.15 5.57
C ILE A 9 5.07 5.20 5.65
N THR A 10 4.75 6.44 5.31
CA THR A 10 5.70 7.58 5.37
C THR A 10 5.57 8.38 6.67
N GLY A 11 4.55 8.10 7.47
CA GLY A 11 4.35 8.76 8.74
C GLY A 11 3.05 8.34 9.43
N ARG A 12 3.07 8.43 10.76
CA ARG A 12 1.87 8.36 11.60
C ARG A 12 1.49 9.78 12.00
N TYR A 13 0.36 10.23 11.50
CA TYR A 13 -0.26 11.50 11.80
C TYR A 13 -1.27 11.33 12.95
N PRO A 14 -1.64 12.42 13.65
CA PRO A 14 -2.62 12.35 14.75
C PRO A 14 -3.96 11.73 14.35
N LEU A 15 -4.32 11.77 13.06
CA LEU A 15 -5.58 11.28 12.53
C LEU A 15 -5.45 10.04 11.64
N GLY A 16 -4.24 9.50 11.45
CA GLY A 16 -4.05 8.33 10.59
C GLY A 16 -2.63 8.12 10.09
N CYS A 17 -2.50 7.33 9.04
CA CYS A 17 -1.24 7.03 8.38
C CYS A 17 -1.40 7.24 6.86
N GLN A 18 -0.35 7.77 6.26
CA GLN A 18 -0.23 7.83 4.81
C GLN A 18 0.55 6.61 4.34
N ALA A 19 -0.12 5.74 3.59
CA ALA A 19 0.47 4.55 3.00
C ALA A 19 0.66 4.68 1.49
N TYR A 20 1.62 3.95 0.95
CA TYR A 20 1.91 3.87 -0.47
C TYR A 20 2.22 2.44 -0.91
N SER A 21 1.90 2.15 -2.17
CA SER A 21 2.43 1.02 -2.92
C SER A 21 3.49 1.53 -3.89
N ILE A 22 4.71 1.02 -3.78
CA ILE A 22 5.88 1.48 -4.52
C ILE A 22 6.43 0.33 -5.36
N ASP A 23 6.77 0.61 -6.61
CA ASP A 23 7.56 -0.30 -7.44
C ASP A 23 8.99 -0.40 -6.89
N ALA A 24 9.41 -1.58 -6.45
CA ALA A 24 10.69 -1.76 -5.76
C ALA A 24 11.92 -1.49 -6.65
N GLU A 25 11.79 -1.64 -7.97
CA GLU A 25 12.90 -1.48 -8.91
C GLU A 25 13.09 -0.01 -9.30
N THR A 26 11.99 0.71 -9.47
CA THR A 26 11.99 2.08 -10.00
C THR A 26 11.78 3.16 -8.93
N GLY A 27 11.29 2.78 -7.74
CA GLY A 27 10.89 3.74 -6.70
C GLY A 27 9.58 4.48 -7.00
N LYS A 28 8.89 4.14 -8.10
CA LYS A 28 7.67 4.84 -8.52
C LYS A 28 6.49 4.52 -7.60
N ILE A 29 5.75 5.55 -7.19
CA ILE A 29 4.46 5.37 -6.51
C ILE A 29 3.42 4.85 -7.50
N ILE A 30 2.81 3.72 -7.15
CA ILE A 30 1.73 3.08 -7.89
C ILE A 30 0.36 3.50 -7.34
N ALA A 31 0.26 3.55 -6.01
CA ALA A 31 -0.96 3.91 -5.31
C ALA A 31 -0.63 4.57 -3.97
N SER A 32 -1.58 5.37 -3.47
CA SER A 32 -1.51 5.96 -2.13
C SER A 32 -2.86 5.82 -1.45
N HIS A 33 -2.86 5.73 -0.13
CA HIS A 33 -4.08 5.70 0.65
C HIS A 33 -3.83 6.30 2.03
N PHE A 34 -4.69 7.24 2.43
CA PHE A 34 -4.68 7.80 3.78
C PHE A 34 -5.79 7.14 4.58
N CYS A 35 -5.44 6.50 5.70
CA CYS A 35 -6.42 5.87 6.58
C CYS A 35 -6.08 6.13 8.03
N SER A 36 -7.10 6.16 8.89
CA SER A 36 -6.93 6.29 10.34
C SER A 36 -6.20 5.09 10.98
N ASN A 37 -6.08 3.97 10.27
CA ASN A 37 -5.49 2.74 10.77
C ASN A 37 -4.65 2.03 9.69
N GLU A 38 -3.45 1.61 10.08
CA GLU A 38 -2.49 0.93 9.20
C GLU A 38 -3.04 -0.39 8.62
N VAL A 39 -3.82 -1.16 9.39
CA VAL A 39 -4.43 -2.41 8.92
C VAL A 39 -5.40 -2.16 7.77
N PHE A 40 -6.19 -1.09 7.87
CA PHE A 40 -7.10 -0.68 6.80
C PHE A 40 -6.33 -0.18 5.59
N ALA A 41 -5.36 0.72 5.77
CA ALA A 41 -4.52 1.18 4.67
C ALA A 41 -3.83 0.02 3.93
N LYS A 42 -3.27 -0.93 4.69
CA LYS A 42 -2.64 -2.14 4.15
C LYS A 42 -3.62 -3.00 3.35
N SER A 43 -4.82 -3.19 3.88
CA SER A 43 -5.85 -4.01 3.24
C SER A 43 -6.46 -3.30 2.02
N ASP A 44 -6.75 -2.01 2.08
CA ASP A 44 -7.22 -1.20 0.95
C ASP A 44 -6.19 -1.17 -0.19
N LEU A 45 -4.90 -1.21 0.14
CA LEU A 45 -3.80 -1.34 -0.82
C LEU A 45 -3.55 -2.78 -1.31
N GLY A 46 -4.36 -3.76 -0.91
CA GLY A 46 -4.30 -5.12 -1.46
C GLY A 46 -3.26 -6.06 -0.85
N PHE A 47 -2.52 -5.62 0.18
CA PHE A 47 -1.39 -6.38 0.75
C PHE A 47 -1.79 -7.53 1.66
N THR A 48 -2.99 -7.50 2.24
CA THR A 48 -3.54 -8.56 3.10
C THR A 48 -4.95 -8.91 2.67
N GLU A 49 -5.54 -9.88 3.37
CA GLU A 49 -6.96 -10.17 3.25
C GLU A 49 -7.81 -8.93 3.55
N PRO A 50 -9.01 -8.83 2.92
CA PRO A 50 -9.98 -7.80 3.25
C PRO A 50 -10.24 -7.74 4.75
N SER A 51 -10.27 -6.53 5.29
CA SER A 51 -10.55 -6.22 6.68
C SER A 51 -11.95 -5.64 6.78
N PHE A 52 -12.61 -5.92 7.91
CA PHE A 52 -13.95 -5.47 8.18
C PHE A 52 -14.00 -4.88 9.59
N THR A 53 -14.57 -3.69 9.72
CA THR A 53 -14.87 -3.11 11.03
C THR A 53 -16.24 -2.47 11.03
N ARG A 54 -16.79 -2.33 12.23
CA ARG A 54 -17.96 -1.52 12.48
C ARG A 54 -17.49 -0.17 13.00
N LEU A 55 -17.30 0.78 12.09
CA LEU A 55 -17.05 2.17 12.44
C LEU A 55 -18.41 2.89 12.45
N LEU A 56 -18.75 3.54 13.57
CA LEU A 56 -19.91 4.44 13.66
C LEU A 56 -21.28 3.80 13.31
N ASN A 57 -21.49 2.54 13.68
CA ASN A 57 -22.68 1.71 13.39
C ASN A 57 -22.86 1.26 11.94
N GLU A 58 -21.98 1.63 11.01
CA GLU A 58 -22.01 1.12 9.63
C GLU A 58 -20.85 0.13 9.37
N PRO A 59 -21.12 -0.97 8.65
CA PRO A 59 -20.09 -1.90 8.24
C PRO A 59 -19.19 -1.26 7.17
N HIS A 60 -17.89 -1.15 7.46
CA HIS A 60 -16.89 -0.71 6.50
C HIS A 60 -15.99 -1.88 6.11
N SER A 61 -15.96 -2.21 4.82
CA SER A 61 -15.17 -3.29 4.23
C SER A 61 -14.12 -2.72 3.29
N THR A 62 -12.91 -3.29 3.33
CA THR A 62 -11.84 -2.96 2.37
C THR A 62 -11.90 -3.79 1.09
N GLU A 63 -12.86 -4.72 0.96
CA GLU A 63 -12.89 -5.70 -0.14
C GLU A 63 -12.90 -5.04 -1.52
N GLY A 64 -13.69 -3.98 -1.70
CA GLY A 64 -13.78 -3.25 -2.96
C GLY A 64 -12.45 -2.61 -3.35
N PHE A 65 -11.84 -1.86 -2.42
CA PHE A 65 -10.55 -1.21 -2.62
C PHE A 65 -9.45 -2.24 -2.87
N ASN A 66 -9.37 -3.29 -2.04
CA ASN A 66 -8.40 -4.36 -2.17
C ASN A 66 -8.44 -5.00 -3.57
N ARG A 67 -9.64 -5.36 -4.03
CA ARG A 67 -9.88 -5.93 -5.36
C ARG A 67 -9.42 -4.98 -6.46
N GLU A 68 -9.84 -3.72 -6.41
CA GLU A 68 -9.47 -2.70 -7.39
C GLU A 68 -7.94 -2.51 -7.46
N ARG A 69 -7.26 -2.53 -6.31
CA ARG A 69 -5.80 -2.41 -6.26
C ARG A 69 -5.12 -3.64 -6.87
N ARG A 70 -5.56 -4.85 -6.53
CA ARG A 70 -5.01 -6.08 -7.13
C ARG A 70 -5.23 -6.16 -8.64
N ASP A 71 -6.38 -5.69 -9.13
CA ASP A 71 -6.66 -5.57 -10.56
C ASP A 71 -5.70 -4.59 -11.23
N THR A 72 -5.45 -3.44 -10.58
CA THR A 72 -4.48 -2.44 -11.05
C THR A 72 -3.07 -3.03 -11.15
N TYR A 73 -2.59 -3.73 -10.11
CA TYR A 73 -1.27 -4.38 -10.12
C TYR A 73 -1.17 -5.43 -11.22
N SER A 74 -2.22 -6.21 -11.44
CA SER A 74 -2.23 -7.24 -12.48
C SER A 74 -2.16 -6.65 -13.89
N LYS A 75 -2.75 -5.47 -14.11
CA LYS A 75 -2.65 -4.71 -15.37
C LYS A 75 -1.27 -4.11 -15.58
N LEU A 76 -0.66 -3.57 -14.53
CA LEU A 76 0.67 -2.94 -14.60
C LEU A 76 1.79 -3.97 -14.73
N TYR A 77 1.63 -5.14 -14.12
CA TYR A 77 2.63 -6.21 -14.08
C TYR A 77 2.06 -7.50 -14.68
N PRO A 78 1.89 -7.58 -16.01
CA PRO A 78 1.27 -8.73 -16.69
C PRO A 78 2.09 -10.02 -16.53
N ASN A 79 3.38 -9.92 -16.23
CA ASN A 79 4.26 -11.06 -15.93
C ASN A 79 4.17 -11.52 -14.47
N GLY A 80 3.26 -10.95 -13.69
CA GLY A 80 3.04 -11.21 -12.27
C GLY A 80 3.86 -10.31 -11.35
N TYR A 81 3.39 -10.19 -10.12
CA TYR A 81 4.00 -9.38 -9.07
C TYR A 81 4.02 -10.12 -7.72
N THR A 82 4.78 -9.58 -6.78
CA THR A 82 4.75 -9.94 -5.36
C THR A 82 4.49 -8.70 -4.53
N LEU A 83 3.80 -8.86 -3.41
CA LEU A 83 3.50 -7.80 -2.47
C LEU A 83 4.25 -8.04 -1.16
N GLU A 84 4.92 -7.01 -0.67
CA GLU A 84 5.63 -7.04 0.60
C GLU A 84 5.33 -5.77 1.38
N TRP A 85 4.73 -5.92 2.57
CA TRP A 85 4.49 -4.79 3.45
C TRP A 85 5.67 -4.61 4.41
N VAL A 86 6.40 -3.51 4.26
CA VAL A 86 7.61 -3.23 5.02
C VAL A 86 7.36 -2.31 6.23
N GLY A 87 6.15 -1.76 6.35
CA GLY A 87 5.80 -0.83 7.42
C GLY A 87 6.43 0.54 7.15
N ASN A 88 7.18 1.10 8.11
CA ASN A 88 7.79 2.42 7.93
C ASN A 88 8.78 2.40 6.75
N ILE A 89 8.70 3.41 5.88
CA ILE A 89 9.60 3.59 4.73
C ILE A 89 11.08 3.59 5.14
N GLU A 90 11.38 4.06 6.35
CA GLU A 90 12.73 4.08 6.94
C GLU A 90 13.29 2.67 7.22
N ASN A 91 12.46 1.63 7.20
CA ASN A 91 12.90 0.24 7.43
C ASN A 91 13.57 -0.40 6.20
N VAL A 92 13.59 0.28 5.04
CA VAL A 92 14.18 -0.24 3.81
C VAL A 92 15.29 0.68 3.35
N ASP A 93 16.53 0.19 3.44
CA ASP A 93 17.72 0.92 3.02
C ASP A 93 17.58 1.42 1.58
N GLY A 94 17.83 2.71 1.36
CA GLY A 94 17.78 3.36 0.05
C GLY A 94 16.39 3.64 -0.52
N LEU A 95 15.31 3.08 0.04
CA LEU A 95 13.95 3.28 -0.48
C LEU A 95 13.46 4.71 -0.24
N ALA A 96 13.78 5.30 0.91
CA ALA A 96 13.42 6.69 1.21
C ALA A 96 14.08 7.68 0.23
N GLU A 97 15.32 7.40 -0.19
CA GLU A 97 16.03 8.22 -1.17
C GLU A 97 15.40 8.12 -2.57
N LEU A 98 15.10 6.89 -3.01
CA LEU A 98 14.39 6.63 -4.26
C LEU A 98 13.00 7.27 -4.29
N PHE A 99 12.28 7.23 -3.18
CA PHE A 99 10.96 7.83 -3.04
C PHE A 99 11.01 9.36 -3.15
N ASN A 100 12.00 10.00 -2.51
CA ASN A 100 12.15 11.46 -2.53
C ASN A 100 12.63 12.01 -3.89
N GLN A 101 13.29 11.21 -4.71
CA GLN A 101 13.73 11.63 -6.06
C GLN A 101 12.59 11.63 -7.09
N ASN A 102 11.48 10.93 -6.80
CA ASN A 102 10.38 10.70 -7.72
C ASN A 102 9.05 11.36 -7.30
N ASN A 103 9.08 12.17 -6.23
CA ASN A 103 7.97 13.04 -5.78
C ASN A 103 8.37 14.52 -5.88
#